data_AF-A0A379FHQ4-F1
#
_entry.id   AF-A0A379FHQ4-F1
#
_cell.length_a   1.000
_cell.length_b   1.000
_cell.length_c   1.000
_cell.angle_alpha   90.00
_cell.angle_beta   90.00
_cell.angle_gamma   90.00
#
_symmetry.space_group_name_H-M   'P 1'
#
loop_
_entity.id
_entity.type
_entity.pdbx_description
1 polymer ?
#
loop_
_entity_poly.entity_id
_entity_poly.type
_entity_poly.pdbx_seq_one_letter_code
_entity_poly.pdbx_strand_id
1 'polypeptide(L)' 'MKFEDLTEASQESARSVLSTLLVDSYRRNFKLTRDDILELGHRVRKAFVTLESEKPKPEMCGSGSIGCDFSSKQAPSI' A
#
# COMPACT_ATOMS: atom_id res chain seq x y z
N MET A 1 -1.70 -3.03 13.84
CA MET A 1 -0.31 -2.82 13.40
C MET A 1 -0.03 -1.33 13.45
N LYS A 2 1.11 -0.93 14.01
CA LYS A 2 1.63 0.44 13.95
C LYS A 2 2.63 0.56 12.80
N PHE A 3 3.02 1.78 12.45
CA PHE A 3 3.97 2.00 11.37
C PHE A 3 5.36 1.45 11.69
N GLU A 4 5.76 1.53 12.97
CA GLU A 4 7.03 1.01 13.48
C GLU A 4 7.07 -0.53 13.49
N ASP A 5 5.92 -1.18 13.37
CA ASP A 5 5.82 -2.64 13.24
C ASP A 5 5.99 -3.12 11.79
N LEU A 6 6.06 -2.20 10.81
CA LEU A 6 6.27 -2.54 9.41
C LEU A 6 7.73 -2.94 9.15
N THR A 7 7.95 -3.71 8.09
CA THR A 7 9.30 -4.02 7.62
C THR A 7 10.06 -2.74 7.27
N GLU A 8 11.39 -2.75 7.46
CA GLU A 8 12.25 -1.61 7.09
C GLU A 8 12.04 -1.19 5.62
N ALA A 9 11.87 -2.15 4.72
CA ALA A 9 11.61 -1.86 3.30
C ALA A 9 10.28 -1.11 3.09
N SER A 10 9.23 -1.47 3.82
CA SER A 10 7.92 -0.81 3.75
C SER A 10 7.99 0.59 4.39
N GLN A 11 8.72 0.74 5.49
CA GLN A 11 8.96 2.04 6.10
C GLN A 11 9.78 2.99 5.20
N GLU A 12 10.84 2.49 4.55
CA GLU A 12 11.65 3.27 3.62
C GLU A 12 10.83 3.68 2.39
N SER A 13 10.01 2.78 1.86
CA SER A 13 9.08 3.07 0.76
C SER A 13 8.10 4.18 1.15
N ALA A 14 7.54 4.14 2.36
CA ALA A 14 6.66 5.19 2.87
C ALA A 14 7.38 6.54 3.03
N ARG A 15 8.62 6.54 3.52
CA ARG A 15 9.44 7.77 3.63
C ARG A 15 9.74 8.38 2.26
N SER A 16 10.06 7.53 1.27
CA SER A 16 10.28 7.96 -0.11
C SER A 16 9.04 8.62 -0.72
N VAL A 17 7.88 7.98 -0.59
CA VAL A 17 6.59 8.54 -1.05
C VAL A 17 6.29 9.88 -0.36
N LEU A 18 6.47 9.96 0.96
CA LEU A 18 6.27 11.20 1.70
C LEU A 18 7.19 12.32 1.19
N SER A 19 8.47 12.03 0.97
CA SER A 19 9.44 12.99 0.43
C SER A 19 8.98 13.56 -0.91
N THR A 20 8.56 12.71 -1.85
CA THR A 20 8.03 13.13 -3.15
C THR A 20 6.81 14.03 -3.01
N LEU A 21 5.84 13.66 -2.16
CA LEU A 21 4.63 14.46 -1.94
C LEU A 21 4.93 15.83 -1.33
N LEU A 22 5.92 15.91 -0.43
CA LEU A 22 6.36 17.18 0.16
C LEU A 22 7.02 18.08 -0.88
N VAL A 23 7.93 17.55 -1.71
CA VAL A 23 8.56 18.29 -2.80
C VAL A 23 7.51 18.84 -3.77
N ASP A 24 6.54 18.01 -4.16
CA ASP A 24 5.47 18.43 -5.07
C ASP A 24 4.51 19.44 -4.45
N SER A 25 4.24 19.35 -3.14
CA SER A 25 3.47 20.36 -2.41
C SER A 25 4.20 21.70 -2.38
N TYR A 26 5.50 21.68 -2.06
CA TYR A 26 6.34 22.88 -2.03
C TYR A 26 6.43 23.54 -3.41
N ARG A 27 6.65 22.75 -4.47
CA ARG A 27 6.73 23.29 -5.84
C ARG A 27 5.46 23.99 -6.29
N ARG A 28 4.29 23.52 -5.85
CA ARG A 28 2.98 24.10 -6.22
C ARG A 28 2.67 25.37 -5.45
N ASN A 29 2.98 25.40 -4.17
CA ASN A 29 2.52 26.47 -3.27
C ASN A 29 3.64 27.39 -2.79
N PHE A 30 4.90 27.09 -3.14
CA PHE A 30 6.13 27.73 -2.62
C PHE A 30 6.15 27.84 -1.09
N LYS A 31 5.48 26.90 -0.43
CA LYS A 31 5.28 26.87 1.02
C LYS A 31 5.05 25.42 1.48
N LEU A 32 5.62 25.10 2.63
CA LEU A 32 5.33 23.90 3.40
C LEU A 32 5.18 24.33 4.86
N THR A 33 3.96 24.30 5.38
CA THR A 33 3.76 24.52 6.81
C THR A 33 4.08 23.26 7.59
N ARG A 34 4.31 23.41 8.90
CA ARG A 34 4.43 22.27 9.81
C ARG A 34 3.19 21.37 9.74
N ASP A 35 2.01 21.96 9.64
CA ASP A 35 0.75 21.22 9.62
C ASP A 35 0.63 20.38 8.32
N ASP A 36 1.01 20.94 7.17
CA ASP A 36 1.06 20.20 5.90
C ASP A 36 1.97 18.96 6.00
N ILE A 37 3.16 19.14 6.60
CA ILE A 37 4.14 18.07 6.77
C ILE A 37 3.57 16.96 7.67
N LEU A 38 2.96 17.34 8.79
CA LEU A 38 2.38 16.39 9.75
C LEU A 38 1.19 15.65 9.14
N GLU A 39 0.30 16.35 8.45
CA GLU A 39 -0.88 15.78 7.81
C GLU A 39 -0.50 14.77 6.72
N LEU A 40 0.42 15.13 5.82
CA LEU A 40 0.92 14.23 4.79
C LEU A 40 1.63 13.02 5.41
N GLY A 41 2.46 13.24 6.43
CA GLY A 41 3.14 12.16 7.15
C GLY A 41 2.16 11.20 7.83
N HIS A 42 1.04 11.69 8.36
CA HIS A 42 -0.01 10.85 8.95
C HIS A 42 -0.73 10.02 7.90
N ARG A 43 -1.09 10.64 6.76
CA ARG A 43 -1.79 9.95 5.66
C ARG A 43 -0.95 8.84 5.07
N VAL A 44 0.31 9.11 4.76
CA VAL A 44 1.23 8.12 4.16
C VAL A 44 1.44 6.94 5.11
N ARG A 45 1.77 7.18 6.38
CA ARG A 45 1.94 6.10 7.37
C ARG A 45 0.69 5.24 7.52
N LYS A 46 -0.49 5.85 7.59
CA LYS A 46 -1.76 5.13 7.69
C LYS A 46 -2.05 4.29 6.45
N ALA A 47 -1.75 4.79 5.25
CA ALA A 47 -1.94 4.05 4.01
C ALA A 47 -1.08 2.79 3.97
N PHE A 48 0.21 2.89 4.28
CA PHE A 48 1.10 1.73 4.30
C PHE A 48 0.72 0.70 5.37
N VAL A 49 0.38 1.13 6.58
CA VAL A 49 -0.15 0.23 7.61
C VAL A 49 -1.40 -0.49 7.09
N THR A 50 -2.29 0.22 6.39
CA THR A 50 -3.51 -0.39 5.85
C THR A 50 -3.16 -1.45 4.81
N LEU A 51 -2.32 -1.13 3.82
CA LEU A 51 -1.92 -2.03 2.74
C LEU A 51 -1.26 -3.32 3.24
N GLU A 52 -0.37 -3.21 4.23
CA GLU A 52 0.36 -4.36 4.77
C GLU A 52 -0.51 -5.19 5.75
N SER A 53 -1.52 -4.55 6.36
CA SER A 53 -2.46 -5.23 7.27
C SER A 53 -3.66 -5.83 6.55
N GLU A 54 -3.97 -5.37 5.34
CA GLU A 54 -5.06 -5.90 4.55
C GLU A 54 -4.65 -7.27 4.03
N LYS A 55 -5.30 -8.31 4.57
CA LYS A 55 -5.22 -9.65 3.96
C LYS A 55 -5.77 -9.52 2.54
N PRO A 56 -5.15 -10.16 1.53
CA PRO A 56 -5.72 -10.19 0.19
C PRO A 56 -7.15 -10.69 0.33
N LYS A 57 -8.13 -9.82 0.06
CA LYS A 57 -9.52 -10.26 -0.01
C LYS A 57 -9.54 -11.29 -1.12
N PRO A 58 -10.05 -12.52 -0.89
CA PRO A 58 -10.27 -13.43 -1.99
C PRO A 58 -11.10 -12.66 -3.01
N GLU A 59 -10.58 -12.54 -4.23
CA GLU A 59 -11.32 -11.97 -5.33
C GLU A 59 -12.64 -12.72 -5.35
N MET A 60 -13.69 -12.02 -4.96
CA MET A 60 -15.04 -12.55 -5.01
C MET A 60 -15.29 -12.67 -6.50
N CYS A 61 -15.02 -13.86 -7.05
CA CYS A 61 -15.43 -14.24 -8.39
C CYS A 61 -16.90 -13.88 -8.45
N GLY A 62 -17.20 -12.79 -9.15
CA GLY A 62 -18.56 -12.29 -9.26
C GLY A 62 -19.42 -13.45 -9.72
N SER A 63 -20.47 -13.77 -8.96
CA SER A 63 -21.51 -14.68 -9.40
C SER A 63 -22.08 -14.13 -10.71
N GLY A 64 -21.53 -14.60 -11.83
CA GLY A 64 -21.83 -14.02 -13.13
C GLY A 64 -20.77 -14.21 -14.19
N SER A 65 -20.09 -15.36 -14.26
CA SER A 65 -19.64 -15.96 -15.53
C SER A 65 -19.10 -17.37 -15.29
N ILE A 66 -19.43 -18.24 -16.23
CA ILE A 66 -19.19 -19.67 -16.27
C ILE A 66 -17.68 -20.00 -16.17
N GLY A 67 -17.32 -20.93 -15.28
CA GLY A 67 -16.14 -21.78 -15.42
C GLY A 67 -14.85 -21.32 -14.72
N CYS A 68 -14.82 -21.37 -13.38
CA CYS A 68 -13.56 -21.58 -12.66
C CYS A 68 -13.45 -23.05 -12.29
N ASP A 69 -13.14 -23.90 -13.28
CA ASP A 69 -12.73 -25.29 -13.02
C ASP A 69 -11.32 -25.26 -12.42
N PHE A 70 -11.25 -25.24 -11.10
CA PHE A 70 -10.03 -25.51 -10.35
C PHE A 70 -9.78 -27.03 -10.39
N SER A 71 -9.37 -27.53 -11.56
CA SER A 71 -8.96 -28.92 -11.71
C SER A 71 -7.58 -29.10 -11.06
N SER A 72 -7.62 -29.35 -9.75
CA SER A 72 -6.52 -30.02 -9.05
C SER A 72 -6.30 -31.38 -9.71
N LYS A 73 -5.19 -31.54 -10.45
CA LYS A 73 -4.47 -32.82 -10.59
C LYS A 73 -3.11 -32.66 -11.26
N GLN A 74 -2.10 -32.93 -10.43
CA GLN A 74 -0.93 -33.77 -10.71
C GLN A 74 0.25 -33.15 -11.49
N ALA A 75 1.36 -32.99 -10.75
CA ALA A 75 2.68 -32.70 -11.29
C ALA A 75 3.18 -33.85 -12.18
N PRO A 76 3.88 -33.58 -13.29
CA PRO A 76 4.59 -34.61 -14.02
C PRO A 76 5.95 -34.88 -13.35
N SER A 77 6.18 -36.12 -12.97
CA SER A 77 7.53 -36.65 -12.79
C SER A 77 8.16 -36.87 -14.16
N ILE A 78 9.36 -36.32 -14.37
CA ILE A 78 10.35 -36.81 -15.34
C ILE A 78 11.66 -36.96 -14.58
#